data_AF-A0A8T4JVE4-F1
#
_entry.id   AF-A0A8T4JVE4-F1
#
_cell.length_a   1.000
_cell.length_b   1.000
_cell.length_c   1.000
_cell.angle_alpha   90.00
_cell.angle_beta   90.00
_cell.angle_gamma   90.00
#
_symmetry.space_group_name_H-M   'P 1'
#
loop_
_entity.id
_entity.type
_entity.pdbx_description
1 polymer ?
#
loop_
_entity_poly.entity_id
_entity_poly.type
_entity_poly.pdbx_seq_one_letter_code
_entity_poly.pdbx_strand_id
1 'polypeptide(L)'
;MINIRLVLVCLFYFLGCYLWYEHSPFPDLHKWTYKMQAVYYILPLQVLFLFFFFRCHAWMAICFSLLPAWLFLLFIFCITKKRGKFPKKRTFYKAFVCALSAALVIPSLYIVGVIIFHVPKKQEKKTEENTSVFDDYRLLQYDEDAVYKENENQKLFSNFRQSHWELCNTQRKIELLQELADFEARENLHIPEVKVYGETLPETIGGRYRDGKNEIQINKQYLENASSEENVRILLHELLHAEQNYLLTHLNIDVDTARNYYFKHIRQWKKETLNYIGSNGEYERYSGQTLERDAESFAEEEWEKIEPYIK
;
A
#
# COMPACT_ATOMS: atom_id res chain seq x y z
N MET A 1 -10.84 -7.78 3.51
CA MET A 1 -10.54 -8.33 4.86
C MET A 1 -11.83 -8.48 5.66
N ILE A 2 -12.23 -9.71 5.99
CA ILE A 2 -13.39 -9.97 6.85
C ILE A 2 -12.94 -9.72 8.29
N ASN A 3 -13.58 -8.76 8.96
CA ASN A 3 -13.19 -8.32 10.29
C ASN A 3 -13.54 -9.42 11.30
N ILE A 4 -12.55 -10.20 11.74
CA ILE A 4 -12.70 -11.28 12.75
C ILE A 4 -13.44 -10.79 14.00
N ARG A 5 -13.34 -9.49 14.30
CA ARG A 5 -14.10 -8.81 15.36
C ARG A 5 -15.61 -8.93 15.17
N LEU A 6 -16.12 -8.87 13.94
CA LEU A 6 -17.56 -8.98 13.65
C LEU A 6 -18.09 -10.40 13.90
N VAL A 7 -17.29 -11.42 13.56
CA VAL A 7 -17.64 -12.84 13.82
C VAL A 7 -17.64 -13.12 15.32
N LEU A 8 -16.65 -12.61 16.05
CA LEU A 8 -16.61 -12.71 17.51
C LEU A 8 -17.79 -11.98 18.17
N VAL A 9 -18.15 -10.78 17.70
CA VAL A 9 -19.33 -10.06 18.21
C VAL A 9 -20.62 -10.85 17.97
N CYS A 10 -20.77 -11.50 16.81
CA CYS A 10 -21.93 -12.35 16.53
C CYS A 10 -21.98 -13.59 17.43
N LEU A 11 -20.83 -14.23 17.68
CA LEU A 11 -20.73 -15.39 18.58
C LEU A 11 -21.01 -15.00 20.05
N PHE A 12 -20.47 -13.88 20.52
CA PHE A 12 -20.74 -13.35 21.86
C PHE A 12 -22.21 -12.95 22.03
N TYR A 13 -22.82 -12.37 21.00
CA TYR A 13 -24.24 -12.04 21.01
C TYR A 13 -25.12 -13.30 21.04
N PHE A 14 -24.79 -14.33 20.25
CA PHE A 14 -25.47 -15.63 20.30
C PHE A 14 -25.34 -16.30 21.66
N LEU A 15 -24.16 -16.28 22.26
CA LEU A 15 -23.92 -16.82 23.60
C LEU A 15 -24.68 -16.01 24.65
N GLY A 16 -24.75 -14.68 24.52
CA GLY A 16 -25.54 -13.79 25.37
C GLY A 16 -27.05 -14.07 25.28
N CYS A 17 -27.59 -14.27 24.07
CA CYS A 17 -28.99 -14.66 23.88
C CYS A 17 -29.28 -16.07 24.41
N TYR A 18 -28.34 -17.01 24.29
CA TYR A 18 -28.47 -18.37 24.83
C TYR A 18 -28.43 -18.39 26.37
N LEU A 19 -27.47 -17.68 26.98
CA LEU A 19 -27.35 -17.57 28.43
C LEU A 19 -28.52 -16.80 29.04
N TRP A 20 -29.00 -15.74 28.37
CA TRP A 20 -30.21 -15.04 28.80
C TRP A 20 -31.46 -15.92 28.65
N TYR A 21 -31.54 -16.78 27.62
CA TYR A 21 -32.61 -17.76 27.48
C TYR A 21 -32.58 -18.81 28.61
N GLU A 22 -31.41 -19.24 29.06
CA GLU A 22 -31.27 -20.17 30.20
C GLU A 22 -31.51 -19.50 31.57
N HIS A 23 -31.26 -18.19 31.73
CA HIS A 23 -31.28 -17.51 33.03
C HIS A 23 -32.28 -16.34 33.13
N SER A 24 -33.24 -16.24 32.20
CA SER A 24 -34.23 -15.15 32.20
C SER A 24 -35.10 -15.15 33.49
N PRO A 25 -35.18 -14.03 34.24
CA PRO A 25 -35.76 -13.98 35.57
C PRO A 25 -37.28 -13.77 35.58
N PHE A 26 -38.00 -14.13 34.51
CA PHE A 26 -39.44 -13.90 34.38
C PHE A 26 -40.19 -15.25 34.33
N PRO A 27 -40.67 -15.77 35.48
CA PRO A 27 -41.30 -17.09 35.54
C PRO A 27 -42.71 -17.14 34.94
N ASP A 28 -43.40 -16.00 34.85
CA ASP A 28 -44.87 -15.98 34.71
C ASP A 28 -45.45 -15.09 33.59
N LEU A 29 -44.69 -14.77 32.54
CA LEU A 29 -45.32 -14.25 31.32
C LEU A 29 -45.86 -15.41 30.47
N HIS A 30 -47.18 -15.59 30.58
CA HIS A 30 -48.11 -16.37 29.78
C HIS A 30 -47.55 -17.16 28.58
N LYS A 31 -47.85 -18.48 28.56
CA LYS A 31 -47.43 -19.61 27.68
C LYS A 31 -47.21 -19.39 26.16
N TRP A 32 -47.47 -18.22 25.60
CA TRP A 32 -47.22 -17.82 24.21
C TRP A 32 -45.93 -17.02 23.99
N THR A 33 -45.34 -16.41 25.02
CA THR A 33 -44.26 -15.40 24.87
C THR A 33 -42.84 -15.98 24.74
N TYR A 34 -42.47 -17.01 25.50
CA TYR A 34 -41.09 -17.55 25.49
C TYR A 34 -40.62 -18.09 24.12
N LYS A 35 -41.56 -18.60 23.31
CA LYS A 35 -41.30 -19.14 21.96
C LYS A 35 -41.24 -18.06 20.90
N MET A 36 -41.98 -16.96 21.07
CA MET A 36 -41.93 -15.81 20.19
C MET A 36 -40.69 -14.96 20.46
N GLN A 37 -40.15 -14.99 21.68
CA GLN A 37 -38.89 -14.31 22.02
C GLN A 37 -37.72 -14.86 21.20
N ALA A 38 -37.55 -16.18 21.11
CA ALA A 38 -36.49 -16.77 20.28
C ALA A 38 -36.60 -16.33 18.81
N VAL A 39 -37.82 -16.30 18.25
CA VAL A 39 -38.06 -15.80 16.89
C VAL A 39 -37.73 -14.32 16.78
N TYR A 40 -38.13 -13.50 17.76
CA TYR A 40 -37.89 -12.05 17.79
C TYR A 40 -36.40 -11.69 17.84
N TYR A 41 -35.58 -12.47 18.54
CA TYR A 41 -34.13 -12.24 18.60
C TYR A 41 -33.37 -12.79 17.38
N ILE A 42 -33.87 -13.85 16.76
CA ILE A 42 -33.21 -14.48 15.61
C ILE A 42 -33.51 -13.72 14.29
N LEU A 43 -34.67 -13.06 14.18
CA LEU A 43 -35.12 -12.38 12.96
C LEU A 43 -34.24 -11.16 12.56
N PRO A 44 -33.86 -10.24 13.47
CA PRO A 44 -32.96 -9.13 13.15
C PRO A 44 -31.58 -9.60 12.71
N LEU A 45 -31.10 -10.70 13.31
CA LEU A 45 -29.83 -11.31 12.99
C LEU A 45 -29.82 -11.86 11.55
N GLN A 46 -30.92 -12.51 11.13
CA GLN A 46 -31.09 -12.99 9.76
C GLN A 46 -31.07 -11.85 8.74
N VAL A 47 -31.71 -10.72 9.05
CA VAL A 47 -31.70 -9.56 8.16
C VAL A 47 -30.27 -9.05 7.96
N LEU A 48 -29.49 -8.94 9.03
CA LEU A 48 -28.07 -8.54 8.96
C LEU A 48 -27.23 -9.54 8.15
N PHE A 49 -27.43 -10.84 8.34
CA PHE A 49 -26.74 -11.88 7.56
C PHE A 49 -27.13 -11.87 6.08
N LEU A 50 -28.41 -11.62 5.75
CA LEU A 50 -28.87 -11.48 4.36
C LEU A 50 -28.24 -10.28 3.65
N PHE A 51 -28.14 -9.13 4.34
CA PHE A 51 -27.43 -7.96 3.80
C PHE A 51 -25.95 -8.24 3.52
N PHE A 52 -25.28 -9.00 4.40
CA PHE A 52 -23.89 -9.41 4.17
C PHE A 52 -23.76 -10.36 2.97
N PHE A 53 -24.67 -11.33 2.84
CA PHE A 53 -24.67 -12.29 1.73
C PHE A 53 -24.99 -11.67 0.37
N PHE A 54 -25.89 -10.69 0.31
CA PHE A 54 -26.25 -10.02 -0.94
C PHE A 54 -25.04 -9.36 -1.61
N ARG A 55 -24.06 -8.94 -0.80
CA ARG A 55 -22.80 -8.34 -1.28
C ARG A 55 -21.82 -9.35 -1.87
N CYS A 56 -21.86 -10.62 -1.44
CA CYS A 56 -20.89 -11.65 -1.86
C CYS A 56 -21.46 -12.62 -2.91
N HIS A 57 -22.69 -13.13 -2.72
CA HIS A 57 -23.31 -14.09 -3.63
C HIS A 57 -24.84 -13.92 -3.67
N ALA A 58 -25.32 -12.96 -4.48
CA ALA A 58 -26.72 -12.55 -4.53
C ALA A 58 -27.73 -13.70 -4.81
N TRP A 59 -27.39 -14.66 -5.67
CA TRP A 59 -28.29 -15.77 -6.02
C TRP A 59 -28.51 -16.76 -4.86
N MET A 60 -27.48 -17.00 -4.04
CA MET A 60 -27.56 -17.88 -2.86
C MET A 60 -28.37 -17.25 -1.72
N ALA A 61 -28.29 -15.92 -1.56
CA ALA A 61 -29.11 -15.18 -0.59
C ALA A 61 -30.61 -15.33 -0.88
N ILE A 62 -30.97 -15.35 -2.17
CA ILE A 62 -32.34 -15.62 -2.62
C ILE A 62 -32.74 -17.05 -2.24
N CYS A 63 -31.89 -18.06 -2.49
CA CYS A 63 -32.19 -19.45 -2.11
C CYS A 63 -32.38 -19.64 -0.60
N PHE A 64 -31.53 -19.02 0.23
CA PHE A 64 -31.61 -19.13 1.69
C PHE A 64 -32.78 -18.38 2.31
N SER A 65 -33.35 -17.36 1.64
CA SER A 65 -34.54 -16.65 2.11
C SER A 65 -35.84 -17.36 1.74
N LEU A 66 -35.87 -18.08 0.61
CA LEU A 66 -37.07 -18.77 0.12
C LEU A 66 -37.46 -19.98 0.99
N LEU A 67 -36.49 -20.75 1.51
CA LEU A 67 -36.77 -21.97 2.28
C LEU A 67 -37.42 -21.69 3.66
N PRO A 68 -36.94 -20.74 4.49
CA PRO A 68 -37.63 -20.32 5.71
C PRO A 68 -39.00 -19.69 5.43
N ALA A 69 -39.12 -18.88 4.36
CA ALA A 69 -40.39 -18.28 3.97
C ALA A 69 -41.42 -19.34 3.58
N TRP A 70 -41.02 -20.37 2.83
CA TRP A 70 -41.85 -21.51 2.47
C TRP A 70 -42.28 -22.34 3.69
N LEU A 71 -41.36 -22.62 4.62
CA LEU A 71 -41.69 -23.31 5.88
C LEU A 71 -42.68 -22.50 6.73
N PHE A 72 -42.53 -21.17 6.77
CA PHE A 72 -43.44 -20.27 7.47
C PHE A 72 -44.84 -20.23 6.82
N LEU A 73 -44.92 -20.21 5.49
CA LEU A 73 -46.19 -20.31 4.76
C LEU A 73 -46.87 -21.67 4.96
N LEU A 74 -46.11 -22.77 4.97
CA LEU A 74 -46.64 -24.10 5.31
C LEU A 74 -47.18 -24.16 6.74
N PHE A 75 -46.53 -23.48 7.68
CA PHE A 75 -47.01 -23.39 9.06
C PHE A 75 -48.32 -22.62 9.16
N ILE A 76 -48.43 -21.47 8.49
CA ILE A 76 -49.67 -20.70 8.39
C ILE A 76 -50.76 -21.55 7.73
N PHE A 77 -50.45 -22.24 6.63
CA PHE A 77 -51.38 -23.12 5.92
C PHE A 77 -51.89 -24.27 6.82
N CYS A 78 -50.99 -24.92 7.55
CA CYS A 78 -51.34 -25.97 8.52
C CYS A 78 -52.24 -25.44 9.66
N ILE A 79 -52.05 -24.18 10.09
CA ILE A 79 -52.85 -23.55 11.14
C ILE A 79 -54.22 -23.09 10.62
N THR A 80 -54.28 -22.59 9.38
CA THR A 80 -55.49 -22.01 8.77
C THR A 80 -56.46 -23.08 8.26
N LYS A 81 -55.98 -24.22 7.74
CA LYS A 81 -56.80 -25.33 7.20
C LYS A 81 -57.49 -26.21 8.27
N LYS A 82 -57.86 -25.67 9.43
CA LYS A 82 -58.46 -26.41 10.57
C LYS A 82 -59.57 -27.38 10.15
N ARG A 83 -59.44 -28.69 10.46
CA ARG A 83 -60.57 -29.63 10.71
C ARG A 83 -60.20 -31.08 11.13
N GLY A 84 -59.05 -31.37 11.77
CA GLY A 84 -58.72 -32.74 12.17
C GLY A 84 -57.80 -32.86 13.39
N LYS A 85 -57.92 -33.97 14.15
CA LYS A 85 -57.17 -34.30 15.38
C LYS A 85 -55.66 -34.28 15.11
N PHE A 86 -55.01 -33.15 15.41
CA PHE A 86 -53.55 -33.04 15.35
C PHE A 86 -52.90 -33.82 16.50
N PRO A 87 -51.70 -34.41 16.31
CA PRO A 87 -50.84 -34.82 17.41
C PRO A 87 -50.66 -33.63 18.37
N LYS A 88 -50.71 -33.87 19.69
CA LYS A 88 -50.71 -32.88 20.78
C LYS A 88 -50.07 -31.55 20.32
N LYS A 89 -50.85 -30.46 20.19
CA LYS A 89 -50.43 -29.13 19.63
C LYS A 89 -49.01 -28.68 20.00
N ARG A 90 -48.55 -29.06 21.20
CA ARG A 90 -47.21 -28.81 21.73
C ARG A 90 -46.08 -29.49 20.92
N THR A 91 -46.26 -30.72 20.45
CA THR A 91 -45.23 -31.51 19.74
C THR A 91 -45.03 -31.02 18.31
N PHE A 92 -46.10 -30.68 17.60
CA PHE A 92 -46.02 -30.10 16.25
C PHE A 92 -45.32 -28.74 16.26
N TYR A 93 -45.67 -27.88 17.21
CA TYR A 93 -44.99 -26.58 17.37
C TYR A 93 -43.50 -26.74 17.71
N LYS A 94 -43.15 -27.73 18.54
CA LYS A 94 -41.74 -28.05 18.82
C LYS A 94 -41.00 -28.50 17.56
N ALA A 95 -41.60 -29.40 16.77
CA ALA A 95 -41.02 -29.85 15.51
C ALA A 95 -40.86 -28.70 14.50
N PHE A 96 -41.83 -27.79 14.41
CA PHE A 96 -41.74 -26.62 13.55
C PHE A 96 -40.64 -25.65 13.99
N VAL A 97 -40.55 -25.34 15.28
CA VAL A 97 -39.48 -24.48 15.80
C VAL A 97 -38.11 -25.13 15.61
N CYS A 98 -37.98 -26.44 15.81
CA CYS A 98 -36.74 -27.17 15.54
C CYS A 98 -36.39 -27.17 14.05
N ALA A 99 -37.37 -27.32 13.16
CA ALA A 99 -37.15 -27.27 11.71
C ALA A 99 -36.75 -25.86 11.25
N LEU A 100 -37.40 -24.83 11.78
CA LEU A 100 -37.05 -23.44 11.52
C LEU A 100 -35.66 -23.12 12.07
N SER A 101 -35.34 -23.50 13.31
CA SER A 101 -34.01 -23.29 13.87
C SER A 101 -32.92 -24.03 13.09
N ALA A 102 -33.19 -25.27 12.65
CA ALA A 102 -32.25 -26.04 11.82
C ALA A 102 -32.03 -25.38 10.44
N ALA A 103 -33.11 -24.92 9.79
CA ALA A 103 -33.03 -24.18 8.53
C ALA A 103 -32.17 -22.91 8.63
N LEU A 104 -32.10 -22.32 9.83
CA LEU A 104 -31.38 -21.07 10.09
C LEU A 104 -29.92 -21.29 10.53
N VAL A 105 -29.58 -22.48 11.00
CA VAL A 105 -28.20 -22.88 11.32
C VAL A 105 -27.42 -23.29 10.07
N ILE A 106 -28.11 -23.76 9.01
CA ILE A 106 -27.47 -24.18 7.76
C ILE A 106 -26.68 -23.03 7.09
N PRO A 107 -27.22 -21.79 6.96
CA PRO A 107 -26.45 -20.66 6.44
C PRO A 107 -25.24 -20.29 7.30
N SER A 108 -25.35 -20.37 8.63
CA SER A 108 -24.23 -19.99 9.52
C SER A 108 -23.08 -21.00 9.47
N LEU A 109 -23.38 -22.29 9.36
CA LEU A 109 -22.36 -23.33 9.14
C LEU A 109 -21.71 -23.22 7.75
N TYR A 110 -22.48 -22.83 6.73
CA TYR A 110 -21.94 -22.57 5.40
C TYR A 110 -20.95 -21.41 5.38
N ILE A 111 -21.22 -20.31 6.11
CA ILE A 111 -20.25 -19.19 6.26
C ILE A 111 -18.93 -19.69 6.85
N VAL A 112 -19.00 -20.50 7.92
CA VAL A 112 -17.79 -21.06 8.55
C VAL A 112 -17.03 -21.94 7.56
N GLY A 113 -17.73 -22.76 6.77
CA GLY A 113 -17.14 -23.55 5.70
C GLY A 113 -16.48 -22.70 4.61
N VAL A 114 -17.14 -21.64 4.14
CA VAL A 114 -16.58 -20.72 3.15
C VAL A 114 -15.36 -20.00 3.70
N ILE A 115 -15.38 -19.54 4.96
CA ILE A 115 -14.21 -18.89 5.58
C ILE A 115 -13.04 -19.87 5.69
N ILE A 116 -13.27 -21.11 6.10
CA ILE A 116 -12.23 -22.14 6.25
C ILE A 116 -11.66 -22.56 4.88
N PHE A 117 -12.51 -22.66 3.84
CA PHE A 117 -12.10 -23.13 2.51
C PHE A 117 -11.66 -22.01 1.54
N HIS A 118 -12.09 -20.76 1.74
CA HIS A 118 -11.66 -19.59 0.96
C HIS A 118 -10.54 -18.77 1.64
N VAL A 119 -9.98 -19.24 2.77
CA VAL A 119 -8.57 -18.90 3.07
C VAL A 119 -7.75 -19.54 1.96
N PRO A 120 -7.07 -18.76 1.09
CA PRO A 120 -6.49 -19.30 -0.12
C PRO A 120 -5.40 -20.30 0.23
N LYS A 121 -5.64 -21.58 -0.09
CA LYS A 121 -4.54 -22.54 -0.25
C LYS A 121 -3.69 -22.06 -1.41
N LYS A 122 -2.41 -21.84 -1.13
CA LYS A 122 -1.32 -21.55 -2.07
C LYS A 122 -1.53 -22.34 -3.38
N GLN A 123 -1.93 -21.64 -4.44
CA GLN A 123 -1.85 -22.16 -5.80
C GLN A 123 -0.80 -21.35 -6.54
N GLU A 124 0.17 -22.08 -7.09
CA GLU A 124 1.24 -21.61 -7.95
C GLU A 124 0.67 -20.75 -9.09
N LYS A 125 1.21 -19.55 -9.24
CA LYS A 125 0.85 -18.63 -10.31
C LYS A 125 1.59 -19.06 -11.58
N LYS A 126 0.86 -19.52 -12.59
CA LYS A 126 1.29 -19.39 -13.99
C LYS A 126 0.96 -17.98 -14.45
N THR A 127 1.96 -17.36 -15.05
CA THR A 127 2.05 -16.03 -15.65
C THR A 127 0.80 -15.64 -16.44
N GLU A 128 0.25 -14.45 -16.17
CA GLU A 128 -0.27 -13.54 -17.19
C GLU A 128 -0.52 -12.15 -16.57
N GLU A 129 -0.17 -11.14 -17.36
CA GLU A 129 -0.05 -9.72 -17.06
C GLU A 129 -1.35 -9.09 -16.57
N ASN A 130 -1.25 -8.20 -15.57
CA ASN A 130 -1.95 -6.92 -15.47
C ASN A 130 -1.58 -6.23 -14.15
N THR A 131 -0.75 -5.20 -14.28
CA THR A 131 -0.11 -4.41 -13.22
C THR A 131 -1.13 -3.48 -12.55
N SER A 132 -1.45 -3.70 -11.28
CA SER A 132 -2.03 -2.68 -10.40
C SER A 132 -0.97 -2.19 -9.42
N VAL A 133 -0.58 -0.92 -9.59
CA VAL A 133 0.54 -0.19 -8.97
C VAL A 133 0.38 0.06 -7.45
N PHE A 134 -0.44 -0.72 -6.73
CA PHE A 134 -0.83 -0.38 -5.35
C PHE A 134 -0.76 -1.51 -4.32
N ASP A 135 -0.24 -2.69 -4.67
CA ASP A 135 -0.10 -3.82 -3.72
C ASP A 135 1.30 -3.94 -3.10
N ASP A 136 2.20 -3.01 -3.39
CA ASP A 136 3.61 -3.06 -2.96
C ASP A 136 3.86 -2.35 -1.62
N TYR A 137 3.16 -2.79 -0.57
CA TYR A 137 3.61 -2.47 0.79
C TYR A 137 3.63 -3.72 1.68
N ARG A 138 4.86 -4.23 1.82
CA ARG A 138 5.42 -4.88 3.02
C ARG A 138 4.94 -6.30 3.32
N LEU A 139 5.62 -7.28 2.72
CA LEU A 139 5.87 -8.57 3.36
C LEU A 139 7.37 -8.76 3.48
N LEU A 140 7.87 -8.78 4.72
CA LEU A 140 9.22 -9.22 5.09
C LEU A 140 9.37 -10.72 4.82
N GLN A 141 9.42 -11.08 3.54
CA GLN A 141 10.01 -12.34 3.12
C GLN A 141 11.51 -12.11 2.98
N TYR A 142 12.32 -13.10 3.36
CA TYR A 142 13.73 -13.15 2.98
C TYR A 142 13.75 -13.25 1.46
N ASP A 143 13.79 -12.08 0.82
CA ASP A 143 13.80 -11.91 -0.61
C ASP A 143 15.26 -12.03 -1.05
N GLU A 144 15.59 -13.18 -1.62
CA GLU A 144 16.95 -13.47 -2.10
C GLU A 144 17.39 -12.43 -3.15
N ASP A 145 16.44 -11.87 -3.91
CA ASP A 145 16.70 -10.80 -4.87
C ASP A 145 16.98 -9.47 -4.15
N ALA A 146 16.26 -9.16 -3.07
CA ALA A 146 16.54 -7.98 -2.24
C ALA A 146 17.89 -8.09 -1.52
N VAL A 147 18.25 -9.27 -1.01
CA VAL A 147 19.57 -9.52 -0.40
C VAL A 147 20.68 -9.44 -1.44
N TYR A 148 20.47 -9.96 -2.64
CA TYR A 148 21.43 -9.85 -3.74
C TYR A 148 21.64 -8.39 -4.16
N LYS A 149 20.55 -7.62 -4.32
CA LYS A 149 20.60 -6.18 -4.61
C LYS A 149 21.33 -5.40 -3.51
N GLU A 150 21.02 -5.66 -2.25
CA GLU A 150 21.70 -5.02 -1.12
C GLU A 150 23.21 -5.29 -1.15
N ASN A 151 23.62 -6.52 -1.45
CA ASN A 151 25.05 -6.87 -1.57
C ASN A 151 25.73 -6.16 -2.75
N GLU A 152 25.07 -6.04 -3.91
CA GLU A 152 25.60 -5.31 -5.07
C GLU A 152 25.71 -3.80 -4.77
N ASN A 153 24.71 -3.22 -4.09
CA ASN A 153 24.74 -1.82 -3.66
C ASN A 153 25.88 -1.58 -2.67
N GLN A 154 26.01 -2.43 -1.66
CA GLN A 154 27.12 -2.38 -0.70
C GLN A 154 28.47 -2.45 -1.42
N LYS A 155 28.60 -3.32 -2.43
CA LYS A 155 29.82 -3.45 -3.21
C LYS A 155 30.12 -2.18 -3.99
N LEU A 156 29.13 -1.60 -4.67
CA LEU A 156 29.27 -0.31 -5.35
C LEU A 156 29.71 0.79 -4.38
N PHE A 157 29.00 0.98 -3.27
CA PHE A 157 29.28 2.03 -2.30
C PHE A 157 30.64 1.87 -1.63
N SER A 158 31.08 0.63 -1.40
CA SER A 158 32.41 0.36 -0.81
C SER A 158 33.57 0.84 -1.69
N ASN A 159 33.38 1.03 -3.00
CA ASN A 159 34.41 1.57 -3.88
C ASN A 159 34.70 3.06 -3.60
N PHE A 160 33.79 3.75 -2.90
CA PHE A 160 33.96 5.17 -2.55
C PHE A 160 34.67 5.38 -1.23
N ARG A 161 35.12 4.32 -0.54
CA ARG A 161 35.97 4.45 0.65
C ARG A 161 37.15 5.35 0.38
N GLN A 162 37.44 6.29 1.29
CA GLN A 162 38.48 7.28 1.10
C GLN A 162 39.86 6.65 0.79
N SER A 163 40.19 5.54 1.43
CA SER A 163 41.43 4.79 1.18
C SER A 163 41.52 4.18 -0.23
N HIS A 164 40.38 3.83 -0.85
CA HIS A 164 40.33 3.40 -2.25
C HIS A 164 40.36 4.60 -3.19
N TRP A 165 39.62 5.66 -2.84
CA TRP A 165 39.53 6.91 -3.61
C TRP A 165 40.88 7.57 -3.84
N GLU A 166 41.73 7.65 -2.82
CA GLU A 166 43.08 8.25 -2.90
C GLU A 166 44.03 7.47 -3.81
N LEU A 167 43.80 6.17 -4.02
CA LEU A 167 44.58 5.33 -4.93
C LEU A 167 44.11 5.46 -6.38
N CYS A 168 42.91 5.99 -6.61
CA CYS A 168 42.34 6.15 -7.94
C CYS A 168 42.92 7.39 -8.64
N ASN A 169 43.29 7.24 -9.90
CA ASN A 169 43.54 8.39 -10.77
C ASN A 169 42.21 9.08 -11.15
N THR A 170 42.30 10.28 -11.72
CA THR A 170 41.13 11.09 -12.11
C THR A 170 40.17 10.33 -13.03
N GLN A 171 40.68 9.53 -13.97
CA GLN A 171 39.83 8.77 -14.88
C GLN A 171 39.03 7.69 -14.13
N ARG A 172 39.67 6.95 -13.22
CA ARG A 172 38.98 5.92 -12.42
C ARG A 172 37.95 6.56 -11.47
N LYS A 173 38.25 7.74 -10.91
CA LYS A 173 37.28 8.50 -10.10
C LYS A 173 36.03 8.87 -10.92
N ILE A 174 36.20 9.30 -12.17
CA ILE A 174 35.07 9.59 -13.08
C ILE A 174 34.27 8.31 -13.38
N GLU A 175 34.93 7.19 -13.63
CA GLU A 175 34.24 5.91 -13.86
C GLU A 175 33.41 5.48 -12.65
N LEU A 176 33.96 5.60 -11.44
CA LEU A 176 33.21 5.30 -10.21
C LEU A 176 31.99 6.22 -10.07
N LEU A 177 32.17 7.52 -10.28
CA LEU A 177 31.06 8.47 -10.24
C LEU A 177 30.01 8.18 -11.33
N GLN A 178 30.41 7.71 -12.52
CA GLN A 178 29.47 7.24 -13.54
C GLN A 178 28.69 6.01 -13.07
N GLU A 179 29.36 5.01 -12.47
CA GLU A 179 28.70 3.82 -11.93
C GLU A 179 27.64 4.20 -10.88
N LEU A 180 27.93 5.18 -10.02
CA LEU A 180 26.97 5.71 -9.04
C LEU A 180 25.83 6.50 -9.73
N ALA A 181 26.14 7.36 -10.69
CA ALA A 181 25.11 8.11 -11.43
C ALA A 181 24.14 7.17 -12.16
N ASP A 182 24.64 6.10 -12.78
CA ASP A 182 23.84 5.10 -13.49
C ASP A 182 22.97 4.29 -12.51
N PHE A 183 23.46 4.02 -11.31
CA PHE A 183 22.68 3.40 -10.24
C PHE A 183 21.54 4.32 -9.79
N GLU A 184 21.85 5.55 -9.39
CA GLU A 184 20.89 6.53 -8.89
C GLU A 184 19.82 6.89 -9.93
N ALA A 185 20.23 7.12 -11.18
CA ALA A 185 19.32 7.41 -12.27
C ALA A 185 18.32 6.27 -12.53
N ARG A 186 18.75 5.01 -12.36
CA ARG A 186 17.94 3.82 -12.63
C ARG A 186 17.06 3.42 -11.47
N GLU A 187 17.60 3.36 -10.25
CA GLU A 187 16.92 2.76 -9.10
C GLU A 187 16.16 3.81 -8.27
N ASN A 188 16.61 5.07 -8.24
CA ASN A 188 16.01 6.12 -7.41
C ASN A 188 15.24 7.16 -8.23
N LEU A 189 15.90 7.80 -9.20
CA LEU A 189 15.32 8.94 -9.95
C LEU A 189 14.48 8.52 -11.16
N HIS A 190 14.71 7.32 -11.70
CA HIS A 190 14.00 6.78 -12.86
C HIS A 190 14.07 7.69 -14.11
N ILE A 191 15.26 8.23 -14.38
CA ILE A 191 15.56 9.09 -15.53
C ILE A 191 16.52 8.39 -16.51
N PRO A 192 16.57 8.82 -17.79
CA PRO A 192 17.59 8.33 -18.72
C PRO A 192 19.01 8.54 -18.19
N GLU A 193 19.94 7.67 -18.59
CA GLU A 193 21.35 7.78 -18.22
C GLU A 193 21.92 9.18 -18.48
N VAL A 194 22.70 9.67 -17.52
CA VAL A 194 23.40 10.97 -17.58
C VAL A 194 24.89 10.70 -17.58
N LYS A 195 25.63 11.29 -18.53
CA LYS A 195 27.08 11.05 -18.65
C LYS A 195 27.87 11.98 -17.73
N VAL A 196 28.84 11.43 -17.03
CA VAL A 196 29.72 12.12 -16.07
C VAL A 196 31.08 12.37 -16.70
N TYR A 197 31.56 13.61 -16.62
CA TYR A 197 32.86 14.02 -17.14
C TYR A 197 33.64 14.83 -16.11
N GLY A 198 34.97 14.70 -16.12
CA GLY A 198 35.86 15.67 -15.48
C GLY A 198 36.10 16.86 -16.42
N GLU A 199 35.80 18.07 -15.96
CA GLU A 199 35.97 19.32 -16.73
C GLU A 199 36.77 20.36 -15.93
N THR A 200 37.44 21.28 -16.63
CA THR A 200 38.04 22.45 -15.99
C THR A 200 36.96 23.53 -15.79
N LEU A 201 36.52 23.69 -14.54
CA LEU A 201 35.53 24.69 -14.12
C LEU A 201 36.21 25.75 -13.22
N PRO A 202 35.59 26.93 -13.01
CA PRO A 202 36.04 27.87 -11.99
C PRO A 202 36.17 27.17 -10.62
N GLU A 203 37.17 27.55 -9.82
CA GLU A 203 37.49 26.89 -8.54
C GLU A 203 36.32 26.92 -7.54
N THR A 204 35.41 27.90 -7.68
CA THR A 204 34.22 28.05 -6.84
C THR A 204 33.08 27.11 -7.21
N ILE A 205 33.24 26.28 -8.25
CA ILE A 205 32.21 25.40 -8.78
C ILE A 205 32.73 23.96 -8.70
N GLY A 206 32.15 23.17 -7.81
CA GLY A 206 32.49 21.75 -7.64
C GLY A 206 31.98 20.88 -8.79
N GLY A 207 30.80 21.17 -9.30
CA GLY A 207 30.21 20.52 -10.46
C GLY A 207 29.14 21.36 -11.12
N ARG A 208 28.62 20.89 -12.25
CA ARG A 208 27.40 21.40 -12.88
C ARG A 208 26.75 20.35 -13.76
N TYR A 209 25.43 20.31 -13.80
CA TYR A 209 24.66 19.69 -14.85
C TYR A 209 24.55 20.62 -16.08
N ARG A 210 24.51 20.05 -17.29
CA ARG A 210 24.33 20.77 -18.54
C ARG A 210 23.14 20.25 -19.32
N ASP A 211 22.01 20.93 -19.16
CA ASP A 211 20.71 20.59 -19.75
C ASP A 211 20.80 20.27 -21.26
N GLY A 212 21.48 21.11 -22.03
CA GLY A 212 21.55 20.98 -23.50
C GLY A 212 22.34 19.78 -24.01
N LYS A 213 23.10 19.10 -23.15
CA LYS A 213 23.90 17.92 -23.50
C LYS A 213 23.54 16.68 -22.68
N ASN A 214 22.72 16.83 -21.64
CA ASN A 214 22.44 15.80 -20.66
C ASN A 214 23.73 15.17 -20.07
N GLU A 215 24.62 16.03 -19.57
CA GLU A 215 25.89 15.63 -18.96
C GLU A 215 26.13 16.34 -17.63
N ILE A 216 26.75 15.64 -16.68
CA ILE A 216 27.28 16.19 -15.43
C ILE A 216 28.78 16.41 -15.62
N GLN A 217 29.23 17.61 -15.28
CA GLN A 217 30.63 17.99 -15.31
C GLN A 217 31.11 18.19 -13.87
N ILE A 218 32.05 17.36 -13.42
CA ILE A 218 32.71 17.50 -12.12
C ILE A 218 34.03 18.24 -12.33
N ASN A 219 34.32 19.19 -11.45
CA ASN A 219 35.56 19.97 -11.55
C ASN A 219 36.78 19.08 -11.29
N LYS A 220 37.74 19.08 -12.23
CA LYS A 220 38.98 18.30 -12.11
C LYS A 220 39.76 18.59 -10.83
N GLN A 221 39.76 19.84 -10.34
CA GLN A 221 40.42 20.18 -9.08
C GLN A 221 39.80 19.46 -7.89
N TYR A 222 38.48 19.25 -7.89
CA TYR A 222 37.77 18.48 -6.86
C TYR A 222 38.05 16.98 -7.00
N LEU A 223 38.05 16.45 -8.23
CA LEU A 223 38.43 15.05 -8.46
C LEU A 223 39.86 14.76 -7.96
N GLU A 224 40.78 15.70 -8.13
CA GLU A 224 42.18 15.54 -7.73
C GLU A 224 42.40 15.72 -6.23
N ASN A 225 41.76 16.71 -5.61
CA ASN A 225 42.13 17.18 -4.27
C ASN A 225 41.05 16.98 -3.19
N ALA A 226 39.78 16.82 -3.58
CA ALA A 226 38.68 16.66 -2.63
C ALA A 226 38.45 15.19 -2.24
N SER A 227 37.74 15.01 -1.13
CA SER A 227 37.39 13.68 -0.62
C SER A 227 36.41 12.97 -1.55
N SER A 228 36.30 11.66 -1.35
CA SER A 228 35.24 10.84 -1.95
C SER A 228 33.86 11.39 -1.62
N GLU A 229 33.60 11.68 -0.34
CA GLU A 229 32.36 12.29 0.16
C GLU A 229 31.98 13.54 -0.62
N GLU A 230 32.91 14.49 -0.74
CA GLU A 230 32.62 15.77 -1.39
C GLU A 230 32.28 15.58 -2.88
N ASN A 231 33.01 14.71 -3.58
CA ASN A 231 32.71 14.40 -4.99
C ASN A 231 31.40 13.63 -5.17
N VAL A 232 31.04 12.73 -4.24
CA VAL A 232 29.77 12.00 -4.25
C VAL A 232 28.61 12.97 -4.02
N ARG A 233 28.70 13.86 -3.04
CA ARG A 233 27.66 14.87 -2.77
C ARG A 233 27.47 15.81 -3.94
N ILE A 234 28.56 16.29 -4.54
CA ILE A 234 28.49 17.10 -5.77
C ILE A 234 27.76 16.34 -6.88
N LEU A 235 28.11 15.06 -7.11
CA LEU A 235 27.45 14.26 -8.14
C LEU A 235 25.96 14.14 -7.89
N LEU A 236 25.55 13.79 -6.67
CA LEU A 236 24.14 13.60 -6.30
C LEU A 236 23.33 14.89 -6.49
N HIS A 237 23.90 16.04 -6.09
CA HIS A 237 23.29 17.37 -6.30
C HIS A 237 23.04 17.63 -7.77
N GLU A 238 24.06 17.44 -8.62
CA GLU A 238 23.94 17.66 -10.07
C GLU A 238 23.04 16.63 -10.76
N LEU A 239 22.91 15.43 -10.20
CA LEU A 239 22.01 14.41 -10.72
C LEU A 239 20.54 14.76 -10.46
N LEU A 240 20.21 15.39 -9.33
CA LEU A 240 18.86 15.91 -9.16
C LEU A 240 18.54 17.04 -10.16
N HIS A 241 19.51 17.92 -10.46
CA HIS A 241 19.31 18.92 -11.52
C HIS A 241 18.99 18.24 -12.87
N ALA A 242 19.58 17.08 -13.15
CA ALA A 242 19.23 16.29 -14.34
C ALA A 242 17.78 15.77 -14.29
N GLU A 243 17.31 15.27 -13.14
CA GLU A 243 15.92 14.85 -12.96
C GLU A 243 14.95 16.03 -13.12
N GLN A 244 15.24 17.14 -12.46
CA GLN A 244 14.43 18.35 -12.52
C GLN A 244 14.29 18.83 -13.98
N ASN A 245 15.39 18.88 -14.74
CA ASN A 245 15.35 19.21 -16.16
C ASN A 245 14.54 18.18 -16.98
N TYR A 246 14.74 16.89 -16.71
CA TYR A 246 13.99 15.81 -17.39
C TYR A 246 12.48 15.97 -17.18
N LEU A 247 12.04 16.17 -15.93
CA LEU A 247 10.64 16.36 -15.59
C LEU A 247 10.06 17.64 -16.19
N LEU A 248 10.79 18.76 -16.15
CA LEU A 248 10.36 20.03 -16.74
C LEU A 248 10.23 19.96 -18.27
N THR A 249 11.02 19.11 -18.92
CA THR A 249 11.00 18.91 -20.38
C THR A 249 9.84 18.01 -20.81
N HIS A 250 9.51 16.96 -20.03
CA HIS A 250 8.56 15.93 -20.45
C HIS A 250 7.17 16.06 -19.82
N LEU A 251 7.05 16.76 -18.69
CA LEU A 251 5.80 16.90 -17.96
C LEU A 251 5.14 18.25 -18.27
N ASN A 252 3.93 18.20 -18.85
CA ASN A 252 3.17 19.42 -19.10
C ASN A 252 2.56 19.95 -17.80
N ILE A 253 3.24 20.90 -17.15
CA ILE A 253 2.80 21.52 -15.89
C ILE A 253 1.96 22.80 -16.08
N ASP A 254 1.67 23.21 -17.32
CA ASP A 254 0.87 24.42 -17.61
C ASP A 254 -0.65 24.14 -17.70
N VAL A 255 -1.08 22.97 -17.26
CA VAL A 255 -2.49 22.54 -17.22
C VAL A 255 -3.13 22.80 -15.86
N ASP A 256 -4.46 22.98 -15.82
CA ASP A 256 -5.18 23.30 -14.58
C ASP A 256 -5.01 22.22 -13.50
N THR A 257 -4.95 20.95 -13.89
CA THR A 257 -4.72 19.84 -12.96
C THR A 257 -3.36 19.95 -12.26
N ALA A 258 -2.34 20.49 -12.94
CA ALA A 258 -1.01 20.70 -12.39
C ALA A 258 -0.91 21.93 -11.48
N ARG A 259 -2.01 22.66 -11.20
CA ARG A 259 -2.04 23.78 -10.23
C ARG A 259 -2.22 23.32 -8.78
N ASN A 260 -2.53 22.05 -8.57
CA ASN A 260 -2.74 21.50 -7.23
C ASN A 260 -1.44 21.47 -6.39
N TYR A 261 -1.56 21.10 -5.12
CA TYR A 261 -0.43 21.10 -4.18
C TYR A 261 0.71 20.15 -4.57
N TYR A 262 0.42 18.98 -5.15
CA TYR A 262 1.42 17.97 -5.51
C TYR A 262 2.47 18.48 -6.49
N PHE A 263 2.08 19.36 -7.42
CA PHE A 263 3.00 19.92 -8.42
C PHE A 263 3.64 21.25 -7.99
N LYS A 264 3.55 21.63 -6.71
CA LYS A 264 4.04 22.94 -6.25
C LYS A 264 5.55 23.10 -6.51
N HIS A 265 6.35 22.07 -6.22
CA HIS A 265 7.80 22.11 -6.38
C HIS A 265 8.19 22.24 -7.85
N ILE A 266 7.72 21.35 -8.73
CA ILE A 266 8.03 21.42 -10.16
C ILE A 266 7.60 22.73 -10.82
N ARG A 267 6.47 23.33 -10.41
CA ARG A 267 6.08 24.66 -10.88
C ARG A 267 7.05 25.76 -10.41
N GLN A 268 7.54 25.64 -9.19
CA GLN A 268 8.52 26.57 -8.64
C GLN A 268 9.88 26.41 -9.32
N TRP A 269 10.34 25.17 -9.56
CA TRP A 269 11.52 24.88 -10.36
C TRP A 269 11.43 25.55 -11.73
N LYS A 270 10.33 25.37 -12.47
CA LYS A 270 10.13 26.05 -13.77
C LYS A 270 10.29 27.56 -13.70
N LYS A 271 9.75 28.19 -12.65
CA LYS A 271 9.84 29.64 -12.45
C LYS A 271 11.29 30.07 -12.18
N GLU A 272 12.00 29.29 -11.37
CA GLU A 272 13.39 29.55 -10.98
C GLU A 272 14.36 29.29 -12.13
N THR A 273 14.20 28.21 -12.90
CA THR A 273 14.99 27.97 -14.12
C THR A 273 14.88 29.11 -15.13
N LEU A 274 13.68 29.70 -15.30
CA LEU A 274 13.48 30.86 -16.18
C LEU A 274 14.10 32.17 -15.64
N ASN A 275 14.33 32.26 -14.34
CA ASN A 275 14.83 33.45 -13.66
C ASN A 275 16.00 33.11 -12.73
N TYR A 276 16.91 32.26 -13.22
CA TYR A 276 17.89 31.62 -12.38
C TYR A 276 18.86 32.63 -11.79
N ILE A 277 19.02 32.58 -10.46
CA ILE A 277 19.99 33.40 -9.73
C ILE A 277 21.24 32.54 -9.55
N GLY A 278 22.36 32.96 -10.13
CA GLY A 278 23.65 32.30 -9.94
C GLY A 278 24.32 32.67 -8.61
N SER A 279 25.33 31.90 -8.21
CA SER A 279 26.04 32.07 -6.93
C SER A 279 26.98 33.28 -6.84
N ASN A 280 27.14 34.06 -7.93
CA ASN A 280 28.06 35.19 -8.02
C ASN A 280 27.66 36.36 -7.11
N GLY A 281 28.15 36.35 -5.87
CA GLY A 281 28.00 37.45 -4.91
C GLY A 281 26.68 37.49 -4.14
N GLU A 282 25.75 36.55 -4.43
CA GLU A 282 24.45 36.45 -3.76
C GLU A 282 24.16 35.00 -3.33
N TYR A 283 25.12 34.35 -2.67
CA TYR A 283 25.02 32.93 -2.30
C TYR A 283 23.73 32.59 -1.52
N GLU A 284 23.28 33.44 -0.62
CA GLU A 284 22.04 33.23 0.16
C GLU A 284 20.79 33.25 -0.72
N ARG A 285 20.79 34.04 -1.79
CA ARG A 285 19.67 34.07 -2.76
C ARG A 285 19.73 32.87 -3.69
N TYR A 286 20.94 32.50 -4.10
CA TYR A 286 21.20 31.29 -4.88
C TYR A 286 20.71 30.04 -4.15
N SER A 287 21.22 29.79 -2.93
CA SER A 287 20.89 28.61 -2.12
C SER A 287 19.48 28.67 -1.53
N GLY A 288 18.83 29.83 -1.57
CA GLY A 288 17.43 30.00 -1.19
C GLY A 288 16.43 29.54 -2.27
N GLN A 289 16.87 29.30 -3.51
CA GLN A 289 16.01 28.80 -4.58
C GLN A 289 15.55 27.38 -4.24
N THR A 290 14.28 27.09 -4.53
CA THR A 290 13.69 25.76 -4.28
C THR A 290 14.41 24.68 -5.08
N LEU A 291 14.80 25.00 -6.32
CA LEU A 291 15.59 24.14 -7.21
C LEU A 291 16.91 23.67 -6.54
N GLU A 292 17.70 24.61 -5.99
CA GLU A 292 18.97 24.31 -5.32
C GLU A 292 18.77 23.63 -3.97
N ARG A 293 17.74 24.03 -3.21
CA ARG A 293 17.43 23.41 -1.92
C ARG A 293 16.98 21.97 -2.03
N ASP A 294 16.16 21.67 -3.03
CA ASP A 294 15.70 20.31 -3.26
C ASP A 294 16.89 19.44 -3.72
N ALA A 295 17.81 19.98 -4.55
CA ALA A 295 19.04 19.31 -4.96
C ALA A 295 19.98 19.01 -3.79
N GLU A 296 20.19 19.97 -2.89
CA GLU A 296 20.98 19.75 -1.67
C GLU A 296 20.29 18.73 -0.75
N SER A 297 18.97 18.82 -0.56
CA SER A 297 18.22 17.89 0.29
C SER A 297 18.31 16.45 -0.23
N PHE A 298 18.19 16.26 -1.54
CA PHE A 298 18.37 14.96 -2.17
C PHE A 298 19.79 14.43 -1.97
N ALA A 299 20.81 15.27 -2.22
CA ALA A 299 22.19 14.88 -2.03
C ALA A 299 22.49 14.44 -0.59
N GLU A 300 21.93 15.13 0.41
CA GLU A 300 22.05 14.72 1.81
C GLU A 300 21.33 13.41 2.11
N GLU A 301 20.08 13.27 1.66
CA GLU A 301 19.28 12.07 1.91
C GLU A 301 19.90 10.82 1.28
N GLU A 302 20.45 10.92 0.07
CA GLU A 302 21.17 9.80 -0.57
C GLU A 302 22.53 9.58 0.08
N TRP A 303 23.27 10.64 0.45
CA TRP A 303 24.53 10.50 1.17
C TRP A 303 24.36 9.73 2.48
N GLU A 304 23.32 10.00 3.26
CA GLU A 304 23.04 9.27 4.51
C GLU A 304 22.89 7.75 4.30
N LYS A 305 22.46 7.31 3.11
CA LYS A 305 22.38 5.89 2.75
C LYS A 305 23.74 5.30 2.37
N ILE A 306 24.60 6.09 1.73
CA ILE A 306 25.90 5.65 1.22
C ILE A 306 26.99 5.73 2.30
N GLU A 307 26.94 6.74 3.17
CA GLU A 307 27.93 7.04 4.21
C GLU A 307 28.38 5.82 5.05
N PRO A 308 27.47 4.92 5.50
CA PRO A 308 27.85 3.77 6.32
C PRO A 308 28.81 2.79 5.63
N TYR A 309 28.88 2.81 4.30
CA TYR A 309 29.70 1.89 3.50
C TYR A 309 31.09 2.48 3.16
N ILE A 310 31.24 3.80 3.28
CA ILE A 310 32.44 4.58 2.94
C ILE A 310 33.38 4.79 4.13
N LYS A 311 32.84 4.81 5.35
CA LYS A 311 33.62 4.90 6.61
C LYS A 311 34.48 3.65 6.85
#